data_AF-A0A1G7B139-F1
#
_entry.id   AF-A0A1G7B139-F1
#
_cell.length_a   1.000
_cell.length_b   1.000
_cell.length_c   1.000
_cell.angle_alpha   90.00
_cell.angle_beta   90.00
_cell.angle_gamma   90.00
#
_symmetry.space_group_name_H-M   'P 1'
#
loop_
_entity.id
_entity.type
_entity.pdbx_description
1 polymer ?
#
loop_
_entity_poly.entity_id
_entity_poly.type
_entity_poly.pdbx_seq_one_letter_code
_entity_poly.pdbx_strand_id
1 'polypeptide(L)'
;MNLPEKVPALSDPFADDFDAVYKWYTNQDKFKLTAVQQKQLERWRFAREWYTNFDPSNDIEVVRALVNHFSISQRQAYTDVKNSQRFFCTVDQTNEDFEKVMLIERTKRLRKKALASGSARGLDTAAKCDATLVKIYGFDREKAQMPEPKIVQVTISSDPSTIGALPIPNVEKVLKAFWKKKEEKELAEIEDVDFDEVMDNPRNEREHQKN
;
A
#
# COMPACT_ATOMS: atom_id res chain seq x y z
N MET A 1 -5.03 -28.98 -20.39
CA MET A 1 -4.59 -27.70 -20.98
C MET A 1 -5.78 -26.76 -20.95
N ASN A 2 -5.83 -25.84 -19.99
CA ASN A 2 -6.88 -24.81 -19.95
C ASN A 2 -6.58 -23.79 -21.04
N LEU A 3 -7.54 -23.62 -21.96
CA LEU A 3 -7.56 -22.50 -22.89
C LEU A 3 -7.61 -21.20 -22.07
N PRO A 4 -6.75 -20.20 -22.35
CA PRO A 4 -6.84 -18.92 -21.66
C PRO A 4 -8.17 -18.27 -22.01
N GLU A 5 -8.97 -17.95 -20.99
CA GLU A 5 -10.18 -17.13 -21.12
C GLU A 5 -9.84 -15.88 -21.94
N LYS A 6 -10.64 -15.60 -22.98
CA LYS A 6 -10.47 -14.41 -23.81
C LYS A 6 -10.69 -13.17 -22.95
N VAL A 7 -9.59 -12.55 -22.50
CA VAL A 7 -9.62 -11.26 -21.82
C VAL A 7 -10.22 -10.22 -22.78
N PRO A 8 -11.31 -9.53 -22.39
CA PRO A 8 -11.97 -8.57 -23.26
C PRO A 8 -11.05 -7.38 -23.54
N ALA A 9 -10.99 -6.96 -24.81
CA ALA A 9 -10.33 -5.71 -25.18
C ALA A 9 -11.17 -4.53 -24.66
N LEU A 10 -10.51 -3.51 -24.10
CA LEU A 10 -11.16 -2.25 -23.73
C LEU A 10 -11.48 -1.44 -25.01
N SER A 11 -12.51 -1.85 -25.72
CA SER A 11 -13.09 -1.10 -26.85
C SER A 11 -14.43 -0.52 -26.43
N ASP A 12 -14.42 0.38 -25.45
CA ASP A 12 -15.59 1.21 -25.17
C ASP A 12 -15.48 2.47 -26.06
N PRO A 13 -16.37 2.67 -27.04
CA PRO A 13 -16.30 3.81 -27.96
C PRO A 13 -16.47 5.17 -27.26
N PHE A 14 -16.88 5.18 -25.99
CA PHE A 14 -17.04 6.40 -25.19
C PHE A 14 -15.92 6.62 -24.16
N ALA A 15 -14.99 5.68 -24.00
CA ALA A 15 -13.85 5.85 -23.10
C ALA A 15 -12.71 6.57 -23.81
N ASP A 16 -12.21 7.65 -23.22
CA ASP A 16 -10.98 8.30 -23.68
C ASP A 16 -9.81 7.29 -23.60
N ASP A 17 -8.90 7.34 -24.57
CA ASP A 17 -7.75 6.42 -24.62
C ASP A 17 -6.90 6.53 -23.35
N PHE A 18 -6.90 7.72 -22.72
CA PHE A 18 -6.29 7.93 -21.41
C PHE A 18 -6.91 7.06 -20.31
N ASP A 19 -8.24 7.02 -20.22
CA ASP A 19 -8.94 6.24 -19.20
C ASP A 19 -8.75 4.74 -19.42
N ALA A 20 -8.67 4.30 -20.68
CA ALA A 20 -8.37 2.91 -21.01
C ALA A 20 -6.96 2.50 -20.54
N VAL A 21 -5.95 3.33 -20.80
CA VAL A 21 -4.57 3.11 -20.35
C VAL A 21 -4.46 3.15 -18.83
N TYR A 22 -5.17 4.08 -18.17
CA TYR A 22 -5.21 4.19 -16.70
C TYR A 22 -5.86 2.98 -16.03
N LYS A 23 -7.01 2.52 -16.55
CA LYS A 23 -7.70 1.31 -16.05
C LYS A 23 -6.86 0.06 -16.22
N TRP A 24 -6.14 -0.07 -17.33
CA TRP A 24 -5.21 -1.18 -17.54
C TRP A 24 -4.05 -1.16 -16.54
N TYR A 25 -3.44 0.01 -16.30
CA TYR A 25 -2.28 0.09 -15.40
C TYR A 25 -2.65 -0.24 -13.94
N THR A 26 -3.85 0.16 -13.51
CA THR A 26 -4.36 -0.11 -12.16
C THR A 26 -4.88 -1.55 -11.98
N ASN A 27 -5.31 -2.21 -13.05
CA ASN A 27 -5.87 -3.57 -13.03
C ASN A 27 -5.30 -4.43 -14.17
N GLN A 28 -4.00 -4.73 -14.12
CA GLN A 28 -3.25 -5.37 -15.21
C GLN A 28 -3.80 -6.73 -15.66
N ASP A 29 -4.52 -7.46 -14.81
CA ASP A 29 -5.01 -8.81 -15.09
C ASP A 29 -6.38 -8.87 -15.79
N LYS A 30 -7.12 -7.76 -15.87
CA LYS A 30 -8.53 -7.78 -16.32
C LYS A 30 -8.76 -7.31 -17.76
N PHE A 31 -7.81 -6.58 -18.34
CA PHE A 31 -8.00 -5.92 -19.62
C PHE A 31 -6.77 -6.02 -20.50
N LYS A 32 -6.97 -6.02 -21.82
CA LYS A 32 -5.88 -5.94 -22.80
C LYS A 32 -5.96 -4.62 -23.55
N LEU A 33 -4.84 -3.90 -23.63
CA LEU A 33 -4.73 -2.68 -24.42
C LEU A 33 -4.79 -2.99 -25.91
N THR A 34 -5.41 -2.08 -26.67
CA THR A 34 -5.32 -2.10 -28.13
C THR A 34 -3.93 -1.68 -28.60
N ALA A 35 -3.56 -2.02 -29.84
CA ALA A 35 -2.26 -1.65 -30.40
C ALA A 35 -2.03 -0.11 -30.44
N VAL A 36 -3.10 0.68 -30.58
CA VAL A 36 -3.04 2.15 -30.57
C VAL A 36 -2.71 2.66 -29.17
N GLN A 37 -3.41 2.17 -28.16
CA GLN A 37 -3.20 2.52 -26.76
C GLN A 37 -1.82 2.07 -26.25
N GLN A 38 -1.34 0.92 -26.71
CA GLN A 38 0.00 0.44 -26.38
C GLN A 38 1.09 1.36 -26.93
N LYS A 39 0.97 1.78 -28.20
CA LYS A 39 1.87 2.79 -28.78
C LYS A 39 1.79 4.13 -28.04
N GLN A 40 0.63 4.52 -27.53
CA GLN A 40 0.48 5.74 -26.75
C GLN A 40 1.18 5.64 -25.39
N LEU A 41 1.03 4.51 -24.70
CA LEU A 41 1.73 4.23 -23.46
C LEU A 41 3.27 4.23 -23.65
N GLU A 42 3.77 3.67 -24.75
CA GLU A 42 5.20 3.72 -25.09
C GLU A 42 5.71 5.16 -25.23
N ARG A 43 4.95 6.04 -25.89
CA ARG A 43 5.30 7.46 -26.00
C ARG A 43 5.32 8.16 -24.64
N TRP A 44 4.37 7.84 -23.76
CA TRP A 44 4.35 8.41 -22.41
C TRP A 44 5.53 7.93 -21.56
N ARG A 45 5.86 6.64 -21.64
CA ARG A 45 7.04 6.07 -20.97
C ARG A 45 8.33 6.75 -21.45
N PHE A 46 8.47 6.93 -22.75
CA PHE A 46 9.59 7.67 -23.33
C PHE A 46 9.68 9.10 -22.81
N ALA A 47 8.55 9.82 -22.75
CA ALA A 47 8.52 11.17 -22.20
C ALA A 47 8.98 11.21 -20.74
N ARG A 48 8.49 10.29 -19.89
CA ARG A 48 8.91 10.17 -18.48
C ARG A 48 10.39 9.86 -18.33
N GLU A 49 10.90 8.94 -19.12
CA GLU A 49 12.33 8.60 -19.13
C GLU A 49 13.17 9.83 -19.48
N TRP A 50 12.73 10.61 -20.46
CA TRP A 50 13.39 11.85 -20.84
C TRP A 50 13.44 12.84 -19.67
N TYR A 51 12.32 13.06 -18.98
CA TYR A 51 12.27 13.91 -17.77
C TYR A 51 13.23 13.43 -16.68
N THR A 52 13.31 12.11 -16.48
CA THR A 52 14.12 11.52 -15.41
C THR A 52 15.61 11.59 -15.70
N ASN A 53 16.01 11.34 -16.95
CA ASN A 53 17.42 11.22 -17.35
C ASN A 53 18.06 12.57 -17.69
N PHE A 54 17.30 13.50 -18.26
CA PHE A 54 17.86 14.74 -18.82
C PHE A 54 17.45 16.00 -18.08
N ASP A 55 16.44 15.94 -17.20
CA ASP A 55 15.95 17.08 -16.41
C ASP A 55 15.71 18.34 -17.29
N PRO A 56 14.78 18.26 -18.27
CA PRO A 56 14.52 19.35 -19.21
C PRO A 56 14.16 20.63 -18.48
N SER A 57 14.68 21.75 -18.97
CA SER A 57 14.24 23.06 -18.48
C SER A 57 12.85 23.43 -18.98
N ASN A 58 12.37 22.81 -20.07
CA ASN A 58 11.08 23.11 -20.69
C ASN A 58 10.52 21.88 -21.44
N ASP A 59 9.19 21.74 -21.43
CA ASP A 59 8.44 20.70 -22.14
C ASP A 59 8.72 20.68 -23.65
N ILE A 60 9.12 21.82 -24.24
CA ILE A 60 9.49 21.92 -25.66
C ILE A 60 10.62 20.94 -26.03
N GLU A 61 11.57 20.69 -25.14
CA GLU A 61 12.68 19.77 -25.40
C GLU A 61 12.19 18.32 -25.51
N VAL A 62 11.29 17.93 -24.61
CA VAL A 62 10.65 16.60 -24.63
C VAL A 62 9.74 16.45 -25.84
N VAL A 63 8.99 17.49 -26.20
CA VAL A 63 8.15 17.51 -27.41
C VAL A 63 9.00 17.27 -28.67
N ARG A 64 10.15 17.96 -28.80
CA ARG A 64 11.07 17.76 -29.92
C ARG A 64 11.62 16.34 -29.94
N ALA A 65 11.99 15.79 -28.79
CA ALA A 65 12.47 14.42 -28.68
C ALA A 65 11.39 13.40 -29.12
N LEU A 66 10.13 13.60 -28.71
CA LEU A 66 9.01 12.76 -29.12
C LEU A 66 8.73 12.83 -30.62
N VAL A 67 8.73 14.04 -31.20
CA VAL A 67 8.54 14.23 -32.64
C VAL A 67 9.66 13.52 -33.42
N ASN A 68 10.91 13.67 -32.99
CA ASN A 68 12.05 13.05 -33.65
C ASN A 68 12.05 11.51 -33.53
N HIS A 69 11.68 10.98 -32.37
CA HIS A 69 11.74 9.54 -32.11
C HIS A 69 10.56 8.78 -32.74
N PHE A 70 9.34 9.32 -32.62
CA PHE A 70 8.12 8.63 -33.06
C PHE A 70 7.53 9.17 -34.37
N SER A 71 8.13 10.21 -34.98
CA SER A 71 7.65 10.84 -36.22
C SER A 71 6.18 11.28 -36.15
N ILE A 72 5.75 11.77 -34.99
CA ILE A 72 4.39 12.28 -34.76
C ILE A 72 4.30 13.78 -34.98
N SER A 73 3.08 14.30 -35.17
CA SER A 73 2.87 15.75 -35.25
C SER A 73 3.21 16.44 -33.93
N GLN A 74 3.68 17.69 -34.01
CA GLN A 74 4.01 18.48 -32.83
C GLN A 74 2.80 18.65 -31.89
N ARG A 75 1.59 18.82 -32.46
CA ARG A 75 0.34 18.89 -31.68
C ARG A 75 0.10 17.60 -30.89
N GLN A 76 0.30 16.44 -31.50
CA GLN A 76 0.16 15.16 -30.81
C GLN A 76 1.20 14.99 -29.70
N ALA A 77 2.45 15.39 -29.96
CA ALA A 77 3.51 15.34 -28.96
C ALA A 77 3.20 16.19 -27.72
N TYR A 78 2.64 17.39 -27.88
CA TYR A 78 2.19 18.21 -26.75
C TYR A 78 1.09 17.51 -25.93
N THR A 79 0.10 16.91 -26.60
CA THR A 79 -0.94 16.13 -25.92
C THR A 79 -0.34 14.95 -25.16
N ASP A 80 0.62 14.24 -25.75
CA ASP A 80 1.27 13.08 -25.12
C ASP A 80 2.14 13.49 -23.93
N VAL A 81 2.84 14.62 -23.98
CA VAL A 81 3.57 15.16 -22.82
C VAL A 81 2.62 15.47 -21.67
N LYS A 82 1.53 16.19 -21.94
CA LYS A 82 0.53 16.54 -20.93
C LYS A 82 -0.12 15.30 -20.31
N ASN A 83 -0.49 14.33 -21.15
CA ASN A 83 -1.08 13.08 -20.69
C ASN A 83 -0.08 12.24 -19.91
N SER A 84 1.19 12.20 -20.31
CA SER A 84 2.26 11.53 -19.58
C SER A 84 2.45 12.13 -18.19
N GLN A 85 2.55 13.46 -18.07
CA GLN A 85 2.67 14.14 -16.78
C GLN A 85 1.47 13.80 -15.87
N ARG A 86 0.25 13.89 -16.40
CA ARG A 86 -0.97 13.54 -15.66
C ARG A 86 -0.97 12.07 -15.23
N PHE A 87 -0.61 11.17 -16.13
CA PHE A 87 -0.60 9.73 -15.90
C PHE A 87 0.37 9.37 -14.77
N PHE A 88 1.64 9.74 -14.89
CA PHE A 88 2.64 9.38 -13.88
C PHE A 88 2.46 10.13 -12.56
N CYS A 89 1.93 11.36 -12.56
CA CYS A 89 1.57 12.05 -11.32
C CYS A 89 0.44 11.34 -10.55
N THR A 90 -0.52 10.74 -11.26
CA THR A 90 -1.67 10.06 -10.63
C THR A 90 -1.31 8.63 -10.20
N VAL A 91 -0.42 7.99 -10.95
CA VAL A 91 -0.12 6.56 -10.84
C VAL A 91 1.11 6.27 -9.98
N ASP A 92 2.14 7.13 -10.02
CA ASP A 92 3.29 6.97 -9.16
C ASP A 92 2.90 7.42 -7.74
N GLN A 93 2.68 6.46 -6.84
CA GLN A 93 2.80 6.74 -5.42
C GLN A 93 4.24 7.15 -5.18
N THR A 94 4.44 8.44 -4.94
CA THR A 94 5.74 8.99 -4.60
C THR A 94 6.30 8.23 -3.40
N ASN A 95 7.35 7.45 -3.61
CA ASN A 95 8.09 6.86 -2.51
C ASN A 95 8.84 7.98 -1.80
N GLU A 96 8.28 8.45 -0.69
CA GLU A 96 8.79 9.59 0.07
C GLU A 96 10.26 9.39 0.46
N ASP A 97 10.66 8.16 0.79
CA ASP A 97 12.04 7.85 1.17
C ASP A 97 12.99 7.90 -0.03
N PHE A 98 12.54 7.43 -1.20
CA PHE A 98 13.31 7.57 -2.44
C PHE A 98 13.47 9.05 -2.83
N GLU A 99 12.39 9.85 -2.77
CA GLU A 99 12.46 11.28 -3.06
C GLU A 99 13.36 12.03 -2.07
N LYS A 100 13.34 11.67 -0.79
CA LYS A 100 14.29 12.21 0.20
C LYS A 100 15.73 11.92 -0.20
N VAL A 101 16.04 10.68 -0.59
CA VAL A 101 17.39 10.31 -1.05
C VAL A 101 17.79 11.11 -2.30
N MET A 102 16.89 11.22 -3.28
CA MET A 102 17.15 11.99 -4.51
C MET A 102 17.33 13.48 -4.24
N LEU A 103 16.54 14.05 -3.34
CA LEU A 103 16.66 15.44 -2.90
C LEU A 103 18.01 15.67 -2.21
N ILE A 104 18.42 14.79 -1.30
CA ILE A 104 19.74 14.84 -0.63
C ILE A 104 20.86 14.87 -1.68
N GLU A 105 20.82 13.98 -2.67
CA GLU A 105 21.85 13.91 -3.71
C GLU A 105 21.86 15.15 -4.61
N ARG A 106 20.70 15.67 -5.01
CA ARG A 106 20.58 16.94 -5.76
C ARG A 106 21.16 18.11 -4.96
N THR A 107 20.82 18.23 -3.67
CA THR A 107 21.32 19.28 -2.77
C THR A 107 22.84 19.19 -2.59
N LYS A 108 23.40 17.99 -2.43
CA LYS A 108 24.87 17.78 -2.35
C LYS A 108 25.57 18.21 -3.64
N ARG A 109 25.03 17.89 -4.81
CA ARG A 109 25.60 18.31 -6.11
C ARG A 109 25.56 19.83 -6.26
N LEU A 110 24.44 20.46 -5.92
CA LEU A 110 24.29 21.92 -5.97
C LEU A 110 25.30 22.60 -5.04
N ARG A 111 25.42 22.11 -3.80
CA ARG A 111 26.42 22.57 -2.83
C ARG A 111 27.84 22.47 -3.40
N LYS A 112 28.21 21.33 -3.99
CA LYS A 112 29.54 21.13 -4.59
C LYS A 112 29.81 22.15 -5.71
N LYS A 113 28.84 22.38 -6.60
CA LYS A 113 28.93 23.39 -7.66
C LYS A 113 29.04 24.81 -7.10
N ALA A 114 28.27 25.12 -6.05
CA ALA A 114 28.26 26.43 -5.42
C ALA A 114 29.61 26.74 -4.75
N LEU A 115 30.20 25.77 -4.05
CA LEU A 115 31.54 25.87 -3.46
C LEU A 115 32.63 26.01 -4.53
N ALA A 116 32.52 25.27 -5.64
CA ALA A 116 33.47 25.38 -6.75
C ALA A 116 33.46 26.77 -7.43
N SER A 117 32.36 27.52 -7.32
CA SER A 117 32.28 28.87 -7.89
C SER A 117 33.16 29.90 -7.16
N GLY A 118 33.51 29.66 -5.89
CA GLY A 118 34.34 30.56 -5.07
C GLY A 118 33.75 31.97 -4.81
N SER A 119 32.51 32.24 -5.24
CA SER A 119 31.87 33.55 -5.12
C SER A 119 31.10 33.70 -3.80
N ALA A 120 30.92 34.94 -3.31
CA ALA A 120 30.10 35.21 -2.12
C ALA A 120 28.66 34.67 -2.27
N ARG A 121 28.08 34.74 -3.48
CA ARG A 121 26.77 34.15 -3.80
C ARG A 121 26.81 32.61 -3.76
N GLY A 122 27.90 32.00 -4.21
CA GLY A 122 28.12 30.56 -4.13
C GLY A 122 28.21 30.07 -2.69
N LEU A 123 28.92 30.81 -1.83
CA LEU A 123 29.00 30.51 -0.40
C LEU A 123 27.64 30.64 0.30
N ASP A 124 26.86 31.69 0.01
CA ASP A 124 25.49 31.83 0.51
C ASP A 124 24.58 30.67 0.05
N THR A 125 24.70 30.26 -1.21
CA THR A 125 23.96 29.11 -1.75
C THR A 125 24.38 27.80 -1.07
N ALA A 126 25.67 27.62 -0.79
CA ALA A 126 26.17 26.46 -0.07
C ALA A 126 25.64 26.41 1.38
N ALA A 127 25.60 27.55 2.08
CA ALA A 127 25.02 27.66 3.41
C ALA A 127 23.52 27.29 3.44
N LYS A 128 22.76 27.73 2.43
CA LYS A 128 21.34 27.34 2.24
C LYS A 128 21.16 25.85 1.97
N CYS A 129 22.09 25.24 1.21
CA CYS A 129 22.09 23.79 1.01
C CYS A 129 22.32 23.06 2.33
N ASP A 130 23.27 23.52 3.15
CA ASP A 130 23.57 22.92 4.45
C ASP A 130 22.39 23.03 5.42
N ALA A 131 21.73 24.19 5.47
CA ALA A 131 20.50 24.36 6.26
C ALA A 131 19.36 23.42 5.81
N THR A 132 19.23 23.19 4.50
CA THR A 132 18.25 22.23 3.95
C THR A 132 18.59 20.80 4.37
N LEU A 133 19.85 20.40 4.30
CA LEU A 133 20.29 19.07 4.73
C LEU A 133 20.06 18.84 6.22
N VAL A 134 20.34 19.82 7.07
CA VAL A 134 20.06 19.77 8.52
C VAL A 134 18.59 19.50 8.80
N LYS A 135 17.69 20.15 8.07
CA LYS A 135 16.23 19.94 8.20
C LYS A 135 15.81 18.55 7.74
N ILE A 136 16.36 18.05 6.63
CA ILE A 136 16.04 16.71 6.10
C ILE A 136 16.50 15.62 7.07
N TYR A 137 17.71 15.73 7.61
CA TYR A 137 18.24 14.77 8.60
C TYR A 137 17.66 14.94 10.00
N GLY A 138 16.89 16.01 10.25
CA GLY A 138 16.28 16.26 11.54
C GLY A 138 17.29 16.60 12.64
N PHE A 139 18.49 17.10 12.30
CA PHE A 139 19.46 17.55 13.30
C PHE A 139 18.99 18.78 14.10
N ASP A 140 18.03 19.51 13.55
CA ASP A 140 17.37 20.66 14.18
C ASP A 140 16.17 20.27 15.07
N ARG A 141 15.75 18.99 15.03
CA ARG A 141 14.65 18.51 15.88
C ARG A 141 15.23 18.08 17.22
N GLU A 142 14.60 18.50 18.31
CA GLU A 142 14.89 17.93 19.62
C GLU A 142 14.74 16.40 19.51
N LYS A 143 15.79 15.67 19.87
CA LYS A 143 15.73 14.20 19.90
C LYS A 143 14.61 13.85 20.87
N ALA A 144 13.49 13.33 20.37
CA ALA A 144 12.46 12.76 21.22
C ALA A 144 13.17 11.75 22.13
N GLN A 145 13.27 12.06 23.42
CA GLN A 145 13.72 11.07 24.39
C GLN A 145 12.82 9.86 24.18
N MET A 146 13.41 8.72 23.84
CA MET A 146 12.62 7.50 23.75
C MET A 146 11.88 7.37 25.09
N PRO A 147 10.56 7.18 25.08
CA PRO A 147 9.81 7.06 26.32
C PRO A 147 10.46 5.98 27.15
N GLU A 148 10.76 6.29 28.41
CA GLU A 148 11.39 5.32 29.30
C GLU A 148 10.56 4.02 29.28
N PRO A 149 11.21 2.85 29.17
CA PRO A 149 10.50 1.59 29.08
C PRO A 149 9.64 1.39 30.33
N LYS A 150 8.32 1.55 30.18
CA LYS A 150 7.36 1.33 31.26
C LYS A 150 7.18 -0.18 31.41
N ILE A 151 7.78 -0.75 32.46
CA ILE A 151 7.61 -2.17 32.78
C ILE A 151 6.17 -2.38 33.23
N VAL A 152 5.37 -3.05 32.38
CA VAL A 152 4.01 -3.46 32.71
C VAL A 152 4.09 -4.77 33.49
N GLN A 153 3.81 -4.73 34.79
CA GLN A 153 3.63 -5.96 35.58
C GLN A 153 2.24 -6.52 35.30
N VAL A 154 2.20 -7.67 34.61
CA VAL A 154 0.96 -8.41 34.37
C VAL A 154 0.70 -9.33 35.54
N THR A 155 -0.20 -8.94 36.44
CA THR A 155 -0.70 -9.80 37.51
C THR A 155 -1.87 -10.64 36.97
N ILE A 156 -1.65 -11.94 36.79
CA ILE A 156 -2.72 -12.90 36.48
C ILE A 156 -3.40 -13.23 37.80
N SER A 157 -4.50 -12.52 38.09
CA SER A 157 -5.33 -12.78 39.27
C SER A 157 -6.69 -13.31 38.83
N SER A 158 -7.17 -14.34 39.51
CA SER A 158 -8.53 -14.87 39.34
C SER A 158 -9.59 -14.02 40.06
N ASP A 159 -9.17 -13.02 40.85
CA ASP A 159 -10.08 -12.09 41.52
C ASP A 159 -10.45 -10.92 40.59
N PRO A 160 -11.72 -10.85 40.12
CA PRO A 160 -12.19 -9.79 39.24
C PRO A 160 -12.21 -8.40 39.92
N SER A 161 -12.04 -8.33 41.24
CA SER A 161 -11.90 -7.06 41.96
C SER A 161 -10.61 -6.31 41.57
N THR A 162 -9.57 -7.03 41.14
CA THR A 162 -8.27 -6.44 40.74
C THR A 162 -8.33 -5.62 39.46
N ILE A 163 -9.37 -5.82 38.63
CA ILE A 163 -9.65 -5.05 37.41
C ILE A 163 -10.77 -4.02 37.61
N GLY A 164 -11.22 -3.79 38.85
CA GLY A 164 -12.26 -2.82 39.18
C GLY A 164 -13.70 -3.29 38.90
N ALA A 165 -13.94 -4.60 38.83
CA ALA A 165 -15.31 -5.12 38.71
C ALA A 165 -16.10 -4.86 40.00
N LEU A 166 -17.36 -4.43 39.85
CA LEU A 166 -18.26 -4.22 40.99
C LEU A 166 -18.63 -5.57 41.63
N PRO A 167 -18.71 -5.67 42.97
CA PRO A 167 -19.10 -6.89 43.64
C PRO A 167 -20.54 -7.26 43.29
N ILE A 168 -20.76 -8.52 42.90
CA ILE A 168 -22.09 -9.01 42.53
C ILE A 168 -22.94 -9.15 43.81
N PRO A 169 -24.09 -8.45 43.93
CA PRO A 169 -24.97 -8.61 45.07
C PRO A 169 -25.66 -9.98 45.05
N ASN A 170 -25.73 -10.65 46.22
CA ASN A 170 -26.34 -11.98 46.42
C ASN A 170 -25.75 -13.11 45.54
N VAL A 171 -24.44 -13.32 45.67
CA VAL A 171 -23.65 -14.34 44.95
C VAL A 171 -24.31 -15.73 44.95
N GLU A 172 -24.89 -16.18 46.07
CA GLU A 172 -25.52 -17.51 46.19
C GLU A 172 -26.75 -17.68 45.28
N LYS A 173 -27.58 -16.63 45.14
CA LYS A 173 -28.78 -16.68 44.29
C LYS A 173 -28.39 -16.73 42.82
N VAL A 174 -27.36 -15.98 42.43
CA VAL A 174 -26.85 -15.93 41.06
C VAL A 174 -26.18 -17.26 40.69
N LEU A 175 -25.40 -17.85 41.60
CA LEU A 175 -24.82 -19.19 41.42
C LEU A 175 -25.90 -20.25 41.24
N LYS A 176 -26.91 -20.29 42.12
CA LYS A 176 -27.99 -21.28 42.03
C LYS A 176 -28.79 -21.16 40.72
N ALA A 177 -29.04 -19.92 40.27
CA ALA A 177 -29.69 -19.68 38.99
C ALA A 177 -28.81 -20.09 37.79
N PHE A 178 -27.49 -19.88 37.88
CA PHE A 178 -26.54 -20.29 36.85
C PHE A 178 -26.43 -21.81 36.73
N TRP A 179 -26.30 -22.52 37.86
CA TRP A 179 -26.26 -23.99 37.89
C TRP A 179 -27.56 -24.60 37.37
N LYS A 180 -28.72 -24.07 37.79
CA LYS A 180 -30.03 -24.52 37.27
C LYS A 180 -30.15 -24.35 35.75
N LYS A 181 -29.68 -23.21 35.23
CA LYS A 181 -29.68 -22.92 33.78
C LYS A 181 -28.71 -23.83 33.01
N LYS A 182 -27.59 -24.22 33.61
CA LYS A 182 -26.64 -25.16 33.03
C LYS A 182 -27.23 -26.57 32.96
N GLU A 183 -27.84 -27.03 34.05
CA GLU A 183 -28.54 -28.33 34.11
C GLU A 183 -29.69 -28.40 33.11
N GLU A 184 -30.53 -27.36 33.00
CA GLU A 184 -31.61 -27.29 32.00
C GLU A 184 -31.08 -27.35 30.56
N LYS A 185 -29.90 -26.77 30.30
CA LYS A 185 -29.27 -26.79 28.99
C LYS A 185 -28.62 -28.15 28.67
N GLU A 186 -27.98 -28.78 29.65
CA GLU A 186 -27.45 -30.14 29.52
C GLU A 186 -28.58 -31.14 29.31
N LEU A 187 -29.69 -31.02 30.04
CA LEU A 187 -30.89 -31.85 29.87
C LEU A 187 -31.56 -31.64 28.50
N ALA A 188 -31.56 -30.41 27.98
CA ALA A 188 -32.08 -30.11 26.64
C ALA A 188 -31.15 -30.58 25.50
N GLU A 189 -29.86 -30.78 25.78
CA GLU A 189 -28.87 -31.32 24.84
C GLU A 189 -28.80 -32.86 24.89
N ILE A 190 -29.40 -33.50 25.89
CA ILE A 190 -29.62 -34.96 25.91
C ILE A 190 -30.83 -35.25 25.02
N GLU A 191 -30.55 -35.57 23.77
CA GLU A 191 -31.53 -36.13 22.83
C GLU A 191 -31.60 -37.65 23.08
N ASP A 192 -32.80 -38.18 23.36
CA ASP A 192 -33.00 -39.64 23.50
C ASP A 192 -32.78 -40.30 22.13
N VAL A 193 -31.60 -40.88 21.96
CA VAL A 193 -31.23 -41.69 20.77
C VAL A 193 -31.69 -43.12 21.01
N ASP A 194 -32.49 -43.67 20.08
CA ASP A 194 -32.91 -45.07 20.11
C ASP A 194 -31.68 -46.00 19.95
N PHE A 195 -31.73 -47.18 20.57
CA PHE A 195 -30.61 -48.13 20.67
C PHE A 195 -29.98 -48.49 19.31
N ASP A 196 -30.78 -48.49 18.24
CA ASP A 196 -30.34 -48.80 16.87
C ASP A 196 -29.44 -47.68 16.28
N GLU A 197 -29.66 -46.40 16.64
CA GLU A 197 -28.84 -45.27 16.16
C GLU A 197 -27.46 -45.18 16.84
N VAL A 198 -27.32 -45.76 18.04
CA VAL A 198 -26.04 -45.86 18.75
C VAL A 198 -25.13 -46.94 18.13
N MET A 199 -25.72 -48.00 17.56
CA MET A 199 -24.99 -49.10 16.91
C MET A 199 -24.51 -48.73 15.50
N ASP A 200 -25.26 -47.89 14.78
CA ASP A 200 -24.89 -47.39 13.44
C ASP A 200 -23.91 -46.20 13.47
N ASN A 201 -23.43 -45.80 14.65
CA ASN A 201 -22.46 -44.71 14.79
C ASN A 201 -21.07 -45.18 14.30
N PRO A 202 -20.49 -44.59 13.23
CA PRO A 202 -19.21 -45.02 12.64
C PRO A 202 -17.99 -44.86 13.56
N ARG A 203 -18.17 -44.33 14.78
CA ARG A 203 -17.15 -44.32 15.84
C ARG A 203 -17.08 -45.62 16.64
N ASN A 204 -18.17 -46.38 16.77
CA ASN A 204 -18.22 -47.62 17.57
C ASN A 204 -17.58 -48.82 16.86
N GLU A 205 -17.43 -48.78 15.54
CA GLU A 205 -16.77 -49.84 14.76
C GLU A 205 -15.26 -49.98 15.06
N ARG A 206 -14.63 -48.97 15.67
CA ARG A 206 -13.18 -48.94 15.93
C ARG A 206 -12.78 -49.73 17.17
N GLU A 207 -13.70 -49.99 18.10
CA GLU A 207 -13.39 -50.70 19.34
C GLU A 207 -13.52 -52.22 19.19
N HIS A 208 -14.33 -52.71 18.25
CA HIS A 208 -14.54 -54.14 18.01
C HIS A 208 -13.46 -54.83 17.13
N GLN A 209 -12.53 -54.07 16.54
CA GLN A 209 -11.45 -54.62 15.70
C GLN A 209 -10.14 -54.91 16.46
N LYS A 210 -10.11 -54.74 17.78
CA LYS A 210 -8.98 -55.17 18.63
C LYS A 210 -9.36 -56.40 19.45
N ASN A 211 -9.32 -57.57 18.81
CA ASN A 211 -9.05 -58.85 19.46
C ASN A 211 -8.32 -59.75 18.48
#